data_AF-A0A949PID9-F1
#
_entry.id   AF-A0A949PID9-F1
#
_cell.length_a   1.000
_cell.length_b   1.000
_cell.length_c   1.000
_cell.angle_alpha   90.00
_cell.angle_beta   90.00
_cell.angle_gamma   90.00
#
_symmetry.space_group_name_H-M   'P 1'
#
loop_
_entity.id
_entity.type
_entity.pdbx_description
1 polymer ?
#
loop_
_entity_poly.entity_id
_entity_poly.type
_entity_poly.pdbx_seq_one_letter_code
_entity_poly.pdbx_strand_id
1 'polypeptide(L)'
;MNNPKSNRADQMIGVGQKTKRQTKRARGKREPRLAAPYAKTLDQWARAVVLPIMLMAALASCVTPNQCDPSIPADPRLSALYEKLHTLDRQQTSVPLRILHLGDSHIAGDNFSGDLAKLFHTRFGDAGRGQFPAGDPFPYFRRKGFTVSATDGWETINSLSPHASGLFGLSGVRTTSAAPQDLIRLRSDTPAGLENIELDVLQQSGGGSFTLTLDGTPLGPFATRGDGTQLMRIGLNGKTAQTILLSPNGDGPVTLLGMGSESRHAGVRYESHGIPGATLALMDKWDAPILSAQLSLMKPDVIILGYGTNEGFDDRLNVPKYKALMEEKINFLQANAPDASILLIGAFGGNRLPRWSQTASWSQIKSIARKDFPCRPLELNERATYDTLQQNQNLLLARWHEPPRLKDVRHVQQQIAQERGLWYFDGAAVMGGPCGMHQWVQESPPRAYGDHVHMTSHGAKSMARSFWNALITPYESYACRLKGNTPTLN
;
A
#
# COMPACT_ATOMS: atom_id res chain seq x y z
N MET A 1 21.53 -67.16 26.15
CA MET A 1 21.25 -66.95 27.59
C MET A 1 19.99 -66.11 27.74
N ASN A 2 19.36 -66.16 28.91
CA ASN A 2 17.91 -66.01 29.09
C ASN A 2 17.30 -64.60 28.86
N ASN A 3 16.09 -64.65 28.30
CA ASN A 3 14.98 -63.69 28.33
C ASN A 3 14.17 -63.92 29.66
N PRO A 4 12.94 -63.41 29.90
CA PRO A 4 12.36 -62.05 29.86
C PRO A 4 11.64 -61.70 31.22
N LYS A 5 10.67 -60.75 31.18
CA LYS A 5 9.44 -60.62 32.02
C LYS A 5 9.52 -59.85 33.35
N SER A 6 8.43 -59.26 33.89
CA SER A 6 7.17 -58.72 33.30
C SER A 6 6.24 -58.09 34.36
N ASN A 7 5.43 -57.11 33.96
CA ASN A 7 4.01 -56.91 34.32
C ASN A 7 3.50 -56.60 35.75
N ARG A 8 2.43 -55.78 35.75
CA ARG A 8 1.28 -55.68 36.69
C ARG A 8 1.51 -55.08 38.09
N ALA A 9 0.48 -54.58 38.79
CA ALA A 9 -0.79 -53.88 38.41
C ALA A 9 -1.57 -53.52 39.69
N ASP A 10 -2.32 -52.41 39.63
CA ASP A 10 -3.62 -52.13 40.29
C ASP A 10 -3.84 -52.14 41.82
N GLN A 11 -4.80 -51.28 42.20
CA GLN A 11 -5.65 -51.26 43.42
C GLN A 11 -5.01 -50.86 44.77
N MET A 12 -5.73 -50.24 45.73
CA MET A 12 -6.89 -49.31 45.75
C MET A 12 -7.10 -48.82 47.22
N ILE A 13 -8.10 -47.94 47.48
CA ILE A 13 -8.57 -47.47 48.82
C ILE A 13 -7.57 -46.50 49.50
N GLY A 14 -7.90 -45.36 50.14
CA GLY A 14 -9.14 -44.62 50.47
C GLY A 14 -8.77 -43.55 51.55
N VAL A 15 -9.61 -42.68 52.14
CA VAL A 15 -11.02 -42.24 52.00
C VAL A 15 -11.11 -40.80 52.56
N GLY A 16 -11.92 -39.87 52.01
CA GLY A 16 -12.07 -38.52 52.59
C GLY A 16 -13.19 -37.64 51.99
N GLN A 17 -14.33 -37.53 52.68
CA GLN A 17 -15.53 -36.83 52.21
C GLN A 17 -15.53 -35.31 52.48
N LYS A 18 -16.23 -34.53 51.63
CA LYS A 18 -17.42 -33.76 52.07
C LYS A 18 -18.29 -33.27 50.91
N THR A 19 -19.56 -33.03 51.19
CA THR A 19 -20.67 -32.94 50.22
C THR A 19 -21.36 -31.56 50.24
N LYS A 20 -22.05 -31.20 49.15
CA LYS A 20 -23.38 -30.57 49.21
C LYS A 20 -24.17 -30.65 47.89
N ARG A 21 -25.49 -30.86 48.06
CA ARG A 21 -26.48 -31.41 47.13
C ARG A 21 -26.86 -30.53 45.92
N GLN A 22 -27.25 -31.20 44.83
CA GLN A 22 -28.18 -30.69 43.81
C GLN A 22 -29.65 -30.99 44.18
N THR A 23 -30.60 -30.21 43.65
CA THR A 23 -31.91 -30.74 43.19
C THR A 23 -32.50 -29.94 42.01
N LYS A 24 -32.63 -30.61 40.85
CA LYS A 24 -33.82 -30.78 39.96
C LYS A 24 -34.55 -29.52 39.43
N ARG A 25 -34.58 -29.29 38.09
CA ARG A 25 -35.54 -29.79 37.04
C ARG A 25 -36.96 -29.16 37.12
N ALA A 26 -37.67 -28.79 36.03
CA ALA A 26 -37.37 -28.75 34.58
C ALA A 26 -38.50 -28.02 33.77
N ARG A 27 -38.17 -27.62 32.52
CA ARG A 27 -39.03 -27.42 31.31
C ARG A 27 -40.27 -26.48 31.34
N GLY A 28 -40.32 -25.58 30.34
CA GLY A 28 -41.57 -25.01 29.79
C GLY A 28 -41.33 -23.93 28.71
N LYS A 29 -41.79 -24.16 27.47
CA LYS A 29 -41.83 -23.12 26.40
C LYS A 29 -43.15 -22.34 26.47
N ARG A 30 -43.15 -21.04 26.12
CA ARG A 30 -44.31 -20.33 25.53
C ARG A 30 -43.90 -18.99 24.90
N GLU A 31 -44.70 -18.56 23.92
CA GLU A 31 -44.53 -17.35 23.09
C GLU A 31 -45.02 -16.08 23.81
N PRO A 32 -44.60 -14.87 23.38
CA PRO A 32 -45.26 -13.62 23.76
C PRO A 32 -46.42 -13.27 22.79
N ARG A 33 -47.58 -12.89 23.34
CA ARG A 33 -48.67 -12.22 22.60
C ARG A 33 -48.87 -10.78 23.09
N LEU A 34 -49.36 -9.94 22.18
CA LEU A 34 -49.66 -8.52 22.34
C LEU A 34 -50.85 -8.24 23.28
N ALA A 35 -50.86 -7.09 23.96
CA ALA A 35 -51.95 -6.09 23.93
C ALA A 35 -51.58 -4.81 24.71
N ALA A 36 -52.10 -3.66 24.25
CA ALA A 36 -52.09 -2.36 24.95
C ALA A 36 -53.41 -2.20 25.80
N PRO A 37 -53.98 -1.04 26.19
CA PRO A 37 -53.86 0.35 25.66
C PRO A 37 -53.79 1.50 26.71
N TYR A 38 -53.58 2.74 26.23
CA TYR A 38 -54.39 3.91 26.61
C TYR A 38 -54.33 4.95 25.48
N ALA A 39 -55.37 5.77 25.32
CA ALA A 39 -55.64 6.47 24.05
C ALA A 39 -56.08 7.94 24.21
N LYS A 40 -55.95 8.69 23.11
CA LYS A 40 -56.50 10.04 22.83
C LYS A 40 -55.79 11.20 23.57
N THR A 41 -55.67 12.42 23.02
CA THR A 41 -56.40 13.02 21.87
C THR A 41 -55.50 13.96 21.04
N LEU A 42 -55.82 14.11 19.75
CA LEU A 42 -55.44 15.29 18.96
C LEU A 42 -56.29 16.50 19.39
N ASP A 43 -55.68 17.68 19.45
CA ASP A 43 -56.05 18.87 18.66
C ASP A 43 -55.75 20.19 19.40
N GLN A 44 -54.68 20.88 18.98
CA GLN A 44 -54.47 22.31 19.26
C GLN A 44 -53.55 22.93 18.19
N TRP A 45 -54.15 23.13 17.01
CA TRP A 45 -53.96 24.25 16.07
C TRP A 45 -52.68 25.10 16.24
N ALA A 46 -51.70 24.98 15.35
CA ALA A 46 -51.71 25.60 14.01
C ALA A 46 -51.68 27.15 14.01
N ARG A 47 -50.55 27.74 14.40
CA ARG A 47 -50.14 29.12 14.02
C ARG A 47 -48.60 29.25 13.93
N ALA A 48 -48.00 28.90 12.79
CA ALA A 48 -46.66 29.40 12.37
C ALA A 48 -46.24 28.90 10.95
N VAL A 49 -47.13 28.95 9.95
CA VAL A 49 -46.73 28.79 8.54
C VAL A 49 -47.46 29.83 7.70
N VAL A 50 -46.69 30.75 7.09
CA VAL A 50 -46.82 31.34 5.74
C VAL A 50 -45.89 32.57 5.65
N LEU A 51 -44.74 32.34 4.98
CA LEU A 51 -43.89 33.25 4.17
C LEU A 51 -43.38 34.61 4.71
N PRO A 52 -42.29 35.18 4.14
CA PRO A 52 -41.45 34.71 3.03
C PRO A 52 -40.08 34.16 3.50
N ILE A 53 -39.49 33.11 2.93
CA ILE A 53 -38.94 33.04 1.56
C ILE A 53 -38.22 34.34 1.14
N MET A 54 -37.34 34.85 1.99
CA MET A 54 -36.34 35.87 1.59
C MET A 54 -35.04 35.87 2.41
N LEU A 55 -34.74 34.80 3.15
CA LEU A 55 -33.53 34.72 3.99
C LEU A 55 -32.83 33.34 3.99
N MET A 56 -32.86 32.64 2.85
CA MET A 56 -32.01 31.46 2.58
C MET A 56 -31.31 31.58 1.22
N ALA A 57 -30.64 32.73 1.01
CA ALA A 57 -29.81 33.01 -0.17
C ALA A 57 -28.41 33.56 0.20
N ALA A 58 -28.03 33.50 1.48
CA ALA A 58 -26.70 33.82 1.97
C ALA A 58 -26.27 32.72 2.96
N LEU A 59 -24.97 32.39 2.99
CA LEU A 59 -24.39 31.21 3.65
C LEU A 59 -24.66 29.85 2.97
N ALA A 60 -25.08 29.87 1.70
CA ALA A 60 -24.37 29.02 0.74
C ALA A 60 -22.96 29.62 0.58
N SER A 61 -22.04 29.24 1.46
CA SER A 61 -20.61 29.51 1.23
C SER A 61 -20.22 28.75 -0.02
N CYS A 62 -20.21 29.43 -1.15
CA CYS A 62 -19.65 28.91 -2.40
C CYS A 62 -18.23 28.46 -2.09
N VAL A 63 -18.03 27.14 -2.01
CA VAL A 63 -16.72 26.55 -2.26
C VAL A 63 -16.45 26.87 -3.72
N THR A 64 -15.76 27.99 -3.96
CA THR A 64 -15.33 28.37 -5.30
C THR A 64 -14.53 27.19 -5.86
N PRO A 65 -14.94 26.60 -7.00
CA PRO A 65 -14.08 25.65 -7.69
C PRO A 65 -12.74 26.35 -7.95
N ASN A 66 -11.63 25.61 -7.80
CA ASN A 66 -10.25 26.09 -7.99
C ASN A 66 -10.19 27.32 -8.91
N GLN A 67 -9.93 28.50 -8.33
CA GLN A 67 -9.70 29.69 -9.13
C GLN A 67 -8.53 29.37 -10.06
N CYS A 68 -8.75 29.54 -11.36
CA CYS A 68 -7.67 29.38 -12.32
C CYS A 68 -6.60 30.43 -12.02
N ASP A 69 -5.45 29.96 -11.57
CA ASP A 69 -4.24 30.75 -11.45
C ASP A 69 -3.30 30.39 -12.60
N PRO A 70 -3.27 31.14 -13.71
CA PRO A 70 -2.40 30.88 -14.84
C PRO A 70 -0.94 31.27 -14.57
N SER A 71 -0.60 31.82 -13.40
CA SER A 71 0.77 32.22 -13.04
C SER A 71 1.64 31.05 -12.56
N ILE A 72 1.04 29.96 -12.09
CA ILE A 72 1.77 28.78 -11.60
C ILE A 72 2.44 28.07 -12.80
N PRO A 73 3.78 28.03 -12.88
CA PRO A 73 4.45 27.41 -14.02
C PRO A 73 4.22 25.91 -14.03
N ALA A 74 3.98 25.34 -15.22
CA ALA A 74 4.02 23.89 -15.40
C ALA A 74 5.46 23.40 -15.25
N ASP A 75 5.67 22.26 -14.57
CA ASP A 75 6.98 21.62 -14.55
C ASP A 75 7.21 20.89 -15.88
N PRO A 76 8.24 21.25 -16.70
CA PRO A 76 8.47 20.61 -17.99
C PRO A 76 8.77 19.11 -17.88
N ARG A 77 9.21 18.65 -16.69
CA ARG A 77 9.47 17.23 -16.40
C ARG A 77 8.19 16.39 -16.28
N LEU A 78 7.03 17.05 -16.24
CA LEU A 78 5.71 16.44 -16.16
C LEU A 78 4.89 16.60 -17.45
N SER A 79 5.44 17.19 -18.53
CA SER A 79 4.68 17.51 -19.75
C SER A 79 3.92 16.31 -20.32
N ALA A 80 4.56 15.14 -20.47
CA ALA A 80 3.91 13.93 -21.01
C ALA A 80 2.75 13.42 -20.13
N LEU A 81 2.88 13.55 -18.79
CA LEU A 81 1.78 13.27 -17.87
C LEU A 81 0.65 14.30 -18.03
N TYR A 82 1.00 15.59 -18.13
CA TYR A 82 0.04 16.68 -18.26
C TYR A 82 -0.75 16.61 -19.57
N GLU A 83 -0.13 16.18 -20.67
CA GLU A 83 -0.82 15.88 -21.92
C GLU A 83 -1.83 14.74 -21.76
N LYS A 84 -1.44 13.61 -21.16
CA LYS A 84 -2.34 12.47 -20.91
C LYS A 84 -3.51 12.86 -19.99
N LEU A 85 -3.25 13.57 -18.89
CA LEU A 85 -4.29 14.13 -18.02
C LEU A 85 -5.24 15.08 -18.78
N HIS A 86 -4.70 15.89 -19.71
CA HIS A 86 -5.51 16.78 -20.53
C HIS A 86 -6.44 16.02 -21.49
N THR A 87 -5.97 14.93 -22.10
CA THR A 87 -6.84 14.09 -22.95
C THR A 87 -7.98 13.43 -22.18
N LEU A 88 -7.76 13.06 -20.91
CA LEU A 88 -8.82 12.58 -20.00
C LEU A 88 -9.80 13.71 -19.66
N ASP A 89 -9.32 14.90 -19.30
CA ASP A 89 -10.16 16.10 -19.02
C ASP A 89 -10.99 16.58 -20.20
N ARG A 90 -10.55 16.28 -21.42
CA ARG A 90 -11.27 16.58 -22.66
C ARG A 90 -12.14 15.43 -23.14
N GLN A 91 -12.14 14.29 -22.44
CA GLN A 91 -12.84 13.05 -22.83
C GLN A 91 -12.48 12.60 -24.26
N GLN A 92 -11.23 12.86 -24.66
CA GLN A 92 -10.70 12.60 -26.01
C GLN A 92 -10.07 11.22 -26.16
N THR A 93 -10.01 10.43 -25.08
CA THR A 93 -9.43 9.09 -25.07
C THR A 93 -10.30 8.14 -24.25
N SER A 94 -10.38 6.88 -24.71
CA SER A 94 -10.89 5.74 -23.93
C SER A 94 -9.76 4.91 -23.30
N VAL A 95 -8.50 5.26 -23.55
CA VAL A 95 -7.32 4.57 -23.02
C VAL A 95 -7.01 5.10 -21.61
N PRO A 96 -6.91 4.24 -20.59
CA PRO A 96 -6.51 4.65 -19.25
C PRO A 96 -5.10 5.25 -19.20
N LEU A 97 -4.90 6.24 -18.33
CA LEU A 97 -3.58 6.58 -17.80
C LEU A 97 -3.16 5.50 -16.80
N ARG A 98 -2.00 4.87 -17.00
CA ARG A 98 -1.49 3.78 -16.17
C ARG A 98 -0.35 4.26 -15.27
N ILE A 99 -0.61 4.28 -13.97
CA ILE A 99 0.35 4.64 -12.94
C ILE A 99 0.78 3.37 -12.20
N LEU A 100 2.08 3.11 -12.23
CA LEU A 100 2.75 2.09 -11.43
C LEU A 100 3.46 2.75 -10.25
N HIS A 101 3.22 2.29 -9.03
CA HIS A 101 3.87 2.82 -7.82
C HIS A 101 4.62 1.71 -7.09
N LEU A 102 5.95 1.79 -7.08
CA LEU A 102 6.85 0.85 -6.42
C LEU A 102 7.41 1.47 -5.13
N GLY A 103 7.49 0.72 -4.04
CA GLY A 103 8.07 1.24 -2.80
C GLY A 103 8.21 0.28 -1.63
N ASP A 104 8.33 0.87 -0.44
CA ASP A 104 8.53 0.18 0.84
C ASP A 104 7.24 -0.02 1.65
N SER A 105 7.33 -0.08 2.99
CA SER A 105 6.19 -0.19 3.91
C SER A 105 5.14 0.91 3.74
N HIS A 106 5.52 2.13 3.36
CA HIS A 106 4.60 3.25 3.14
C HIS A 106 3.65 3.02 1.95
N ILE A 107 4.09 2.24 0.97
CA ILE A 107 3.31 1.84 -0.22
C ILE A 107 2.63 0.48 0.03
N ALA A 108 3.32 -0.42 0.75
CA ALA A 108 2.83 -1.75 1.11
C ALA A 108 1.47 -1.70 1.83
N GLY A 109 1.33 -0.83 2.84
CA GLY A 109 0.13 -0.72 3.68
C GLY A 109 -1.07 -0.03 3.03
N ASP A 110 -0.97 0.38 1.76
CA ASP A 110 -1.98 1.05 0.93
C ASP A 110 -2.69 2.29 1.51
N ASN A 111 -2.27 2.80 2.66
CA ASN A 111 -2.85 4.02 3.25
C ASN A 111 -2.56 5.24 2.37
N PHE A 112 -1.30 5.42 1.96
CA PHE A 112 -0.85 6.54 1.13
C PHE A 112 -1.17 6.32 -0.35
N SER A 113 -0.73 5.20 -0.94
CA SER A 113 -1.01 4.85 -2.35
C SER A 113 -2.51 4.70 -2.63
N GLY A 114 -3.29 4.16 -1.69
CA GLY A 114 -4.74 4.03 -1.85
C GLY A 114 -5.49 5.36 -1.74
N ASP A 115 -5.02 6.32 -0.93
CA ASP A 115 -5.59 7.67 -0.93
C ASP A 115 -5.16 8.49 -2.17
N LEU A 116 -3.94 8.27 -2.70
CA LEU A 116 -3.53 8.83 -3.99
C LEU A 116 -4.37 8.28 -5.15
N ALA A 117 -4.53 6.96 -5.25
CA ALA A 117 -5.40 6.32 -6.24
C ALA A 117 -6.81 6.92 -6.20
N LYS A 118 -7.39 7.03 -4.99
CA LYS A 118 -8.71 7.64 -4.81
C LYS A 118 -8.79 9.08 -5.31
N LEU A 119 -7.75 9.90 -5.13
CA LEU A 119 -7.73 11.28 -5.64
C LEU A 119 -7.72 11.30 -7.18
N PHE A 120 -6.88 10.47 -7.81
CA PHE A 120 -6.88 10.29 -9.28
C PHE A 120 -8.24 9.82 -9.80
N HIS A 121 -8.77 8.74 -9.22
CA HIS A 121 -10.06 8.16 -9.57
C HIS A 121 -11.22 9.17 -9.46
N THR A 122 -11.22 10.00 -8.40
CA THR A 122 -12.26 11.02 -8.18
C THR A 122 -12.19 12.16 -9.21
N ARG A 123 -10.99 12.54 -9.67
CA ARG A 123 -10.78 13.72 -10.54
C ARG A 123 -10.80 13.39 -12.04
N PHE A 124 -10.30 12.21 -12.42
CA PHE A 124 -10.03 11.83 -13.81
C PHE A 124 -10.75 10.55 -14.25
N GLY A 125 -11.44 9.84 -13.34
CA GLY A 125 -12.14 8.58 -13.60
C GLY A 125 -11.40 7.36 -13.04
N ASP A 126 -12.17 6.36 -12.60
CA ASP A 126 -11.66 5.09 -12.08
C ASP A 126 -11.47 4.08 -13.22
N ALA A 127 -10.20 3.83 -13.60
CA ALA A 127 -9.86 2.74 -14.52
C ALA A 127 -9.26 1.52 -13.80
N GLY A 128 -9.47 1.42 -12.49
CA GLY A 128 -9.12 0.28 -11.64
C GLY A 128 -7.82 0.45 -10.85
N ARG A 129 -7.49 -0.61 -10.11
CA ARG A 129 -6.27 -0.72 -9.29
C ARG A 129 -5.21 -1.65 -9.87
N GLY A 130 -5.44 -2.19 -11.07
CA GLY A 130 -4.51 -3.12 -11.73
C GLY A 130 -4.41 -4.46 -11.00
N GLN A 131 -3.21 -5.03 -10.96
CA GLN A 131 -2.90 -6.26 -10.22
C GLN A 131 -2.46 -6.00 -8.78
N PHE A 132 -2.76 -6.97 -7.93
CA PHE A 132 -2.21 -7.09 -6.58
C PHE A 132 -1.34 -8.35 -6.47
N PRO A 133 -0.41 -8.40 -5.49
CA PRO A 133 0.12 -9.66 -4.99
C PRO A 133 -1.01 -10.65 -4.70
N ALA A 134 -0.85 -11.90 -5.13
CA ALA A 134 -1.80 -12.97 -4.82
C ALA A 134 -1.54 -13.51 -3.40
N GLY A 135 -2.59 -13.89 -2.66
CA GLY A 135 -2.47 -14.40 -1.28
C GLY A 135 -2.24 -13.32 -0.22
N ASP A 136 -1.53 -13.67 0.85
CA ASP A 136 -1.26 -12.77 2.00
C ASP A 136 0.27 -12.63 2.23
N PRO A 137 0.94 -11.69 1.54
CA PRO A 137 2.41 -11.66 1.41
C PRO A 137 3.18 -11.17 2.64
N PHE A 138 2.49 -10.53 3.57
CA PHE A 138 3.02 -10.04 4.83
C PHE A 138 1.83 -9.74 5.77
N PRO A 139 2.01 -9.80 7.11
CA PRO A 139 0.95 -9.43 8.04
C PRO A 139 0.40 -8.04 7.71
N TYR A 140 -0.85 -7.74 8.09
CA TYR A 140 -1.53 -6.46 7.83
C TYR A 140 -1.61 -6.02 6.33
N PHE A 141 -1.42 -6.93 5.37
CA PHE A 141 -1.72 -6.67 3.95
C PHE A 141 -3.19 -6.28 3.74
N ARG A 142 -3.40 -5.13 3.08
CA ARG A 142 -4.71 -4.55 2.78
C ARG A 142 -4.65 -3.77 1.48
N ARG A 143 -5.76 -3.74 0.74
CA ARG A 143 -5.94 -2.94 -0.47
C ARG A 143 -7.26 -2.16 -0.35
N LYS A 144 -7.24 -0.83 -0.55
CA LYS A 144 -8.45 -0.02 -0.37
C LYS A 144 -9.45 -0.36 -1.49
N GLY A 145 -10.63 -0.84 -1.09
CA GLY A 145 -11.69 -1.27 -2.01
C GLY A 145 -11.58 -2.73 -2.48
N PHE A 146 -10.63 -3.52 -1.96
CA PHE A 146 -10.45 -4.91 -2.37
C PHE A 146 -10.05 -5.83 -1.20
N THR A 147 -10.63 -7.02 -1.16
CA THR A 147 -10.23 -8.11 -0.26
C THR A 147 -9.43 -9.14 -1.03
N VAL A 148 -8.17 -9.36 -0.64
CA VAL A 148 -7.33 -10.49 -1.08
C VAL A 148 -7.21 -11.48 0.07
N SER A 149 -7.27 -12.79 -0.21
CA SER A 149 -7.08 -13.84 0.81
C SER A 149 -6.67 -15.17 0.17
N ALA A 150 -5.87 -15.97 0.88
CA ALA A 150 -5.52 -17.35 0.53
C ALA A 150 -5.92 -18.32 1.64
N THR A 151 -6.02 -19.62 1.34
CA THR A 151 -5.96 -20.72 2.32
C THR A 151 -4.52 -20.99 2.76
N ASP A 152 -4.36 -21.58 3.94
CA ASP A 152 -3.04 -21.84 4.56
C ASP A 152 -2.12 -22.77 3.75
N GLY A 153 -2.64 -23.54 2.79
CA GLY A 153 -1.84 -24.40 1.90
C GLY A 153 -1.12 -23.67 0.77
N TRP A 154 -1.42 -22.38 0.53
CA TRP A 154 -0.66 -21.54 -0.39
C TRP A 154 0.63 -21.01 0.25
N GLU A 155 1.79 -21.45 -0.25
CA GLU A 155 3.08 -20.83 0.07
C GLU A 155 3.13 -19.43 -0.56
N THR A 156 2.81 -18.40 0.21
CA THR A 156 3.00 -17.00 -0.17
C THR A 156 4.36 -16.51 0.33
N ILE A 157 5.24 -16.08 -0.57
CA ILE A 157 6.56 -15.55 -0.19
C ILE A 157 6.86 -14.27 -0.95
N ASN A 158 7.39 -13.28 -0.23
CA ASN A 158 7.90 -12.03 -0.80
C ASN A 158 9.44 -12.09 -0.92
N SER A 159 9.97 -11.40 -1.92
CA SER A 159 11.40 -11.39 -2.27
C SER A 159 12.31 -10.88 -1.15
N LEU A 160 11.81 -10.09 -0.19
CA LEU A 160 12.65 -9.59 0.92
C LEU A 160 13.02 -10.71 1.91
N SER A 161 12.21 -11.78 1.98
CA SER A 161 12.44 -12.94 2.85
C SER A 161 13.88 -13.49 2.74
N PRO A 162 14.52 -13.88 3.85
CA PRO A 162 15.82 -14.55 3.82
C PRO A 162 15.76 -15.96 3.21
N HIS A 163 14.55 -16.52 3.08
CA HIS A 163 14.29 -17.82 2.43
C HIS A 163 13.63 -17.65 1.04
N ALA A 164 13.61 -16.43 0.50
CA ALA A 164 13.14 -16.16 -0.85
C ALA A 164 13.93 -17.00 -1.88
N SER A 165 13.21 -17.78 -2.69
CA SER A 165 13.78 -18.61 -3.75
C SER A 165 12.90 -18.54 -5.00
N GLY A 166 13.42 -18.99 -6.14
CA GLY A 166 12.73 -18.96 -7.43
C GLY A 166 12.45 -17.54 -7.95
N LEU A 167 11.54 -17.43 -8.91
CA LEU A 167 11.32 -16.21 -9.67
C LEU A 167 10.27 -15.30 -9.01
N PHE A 168 10.53 -13.99 -9.05
CA PHE A 168 9.65 -12.93 -8.58
C PHE A 168 9.42 -11.91 -9.69
N GLY A 169 8.16 -11.47 -9.84
CA GLY A 169 7.81 -10.37 -10.73
C GLY A 169 7.73 -9.02 -10.03
N LEU A 170 7.08 -8.06 -10.70
CA LEU A 170 6.87 -6.66 -10.32
C LEU A 170 6.24 -6.44 -8.93
N SER A 171 5.41 -7.39 -8.47
CA SER A 171 4.82 -7.39 -7.13
C SER A 171 5.84 -7.67 -6.02
N GLY A 172 6.99 -8.24 -6.40
CA GLY A 172 7.99 -8.80 -5.50
C GLY A 172 7.48 -10.01 -4.70
N VAL A 173 6.35 -10.61 -5.09
CA VAL A 173 5.66 -11.71 -4.41
C VAL A 173 5.43 -12.85 -5.39
N ARG A 174 5.56 -14.09 -4.90
CA ARG A 174 5.06 -15.29 -5.58
C ARG A 174 4.21 -16.12 -4.62
N THR A 175 3.24 -16.85 -5.17
CA THR A 175 2.29 -17.63 -4.35
C THR A 175 2.01 -18.97 -5.01
N THR A 176 2.33 -20.08 -4.34
CA THR A 176 2.31 -21.43 -4.95
C THR A 176 1.50 -22.44 -4.14
N SER A 177 0.68 -23.24 -4.83
CA SER A 177 0.10 -24.50 -4.33
C SER A 177 -0.10 -25.48 -5.50
N ALA A 178 -0.30 -26.75 -5.16
CA ALA A 178 -0.74 -27.79 -6.09
C ALA A 178 -2.07 -28.43 -5.67
N ALA A 179 -2.60 -28.11 -4.48
CA ALA A 179 -3.66 -28.91 -3.85
C ALA A 179 -5.08 -28.45 -4.26
N PRO A 180 -6.00 -29.35 -4.66
CA PRO A 180 -7.34 -28.95 -5.12
C PRO A 180 -8.23 -28.23 -4.11
N GLN A 181 -7.99 -28.42 -2.81
CA GLN A 181 -8.72 -27.75 -1.74
C GLN A 181 -8.25 -26.30 -1.48
N ASP A 182 -7.10 -25.90 -2.05
CA ASP A 182 -6.53 -24.58 -1.81
C ASP A 182 -7.18 -23.51 -2.68
N LEU A 183 -7.43 -22.35 -2.08
CA LEU A 183 -8.17 -21.25 -2.70
C LEU A 183 -7.46 -19.91 -2.51
N ILE A 184 -7.23 -19.22 -3.62
CA ILE A 184 -6.94 -17.78 -3.63
C ILE A 184 -8.20 -17.03 -4.05
N ARG A 185 -8.46 -15.90 -3.39
CA ARG A 185 -9.59 -15.02 -3.67
C ARG A 185 -9.13 -13.57 -3.84
N LEU A 186 -9.62 -12.93 -4.89
CA LEU A 186 -9.71 -11.47 -5.01
C LEU A 186 -11.19 -11.10 -5.09
N ARG A 187 -11.63 -10.16 -4.25
CA ARG A 187 -12.99 -9.62 -4.26
C ARG A 187 -12.96 -8.10 -4.26
N SER A 188 -13.80 -7.48 -5.10
CA SER A 188 -14.09 -6.04 -5.00
C SER A 188 -15.00 -5.75 -3.80
N ASP A 189 -14.69 -4.70 -3.06
CA ASP A 189 -15.58 -4.08 -2.06
C ASP A 189 -16.46 -2.97 -2.67
N THR A 190 -16.30 -2.68 -3.97
CA THR A 190 -17.02 -1.62 -4.69
C THR A 190 -18.06 -2.20 -5.66
N PRO A 191 -19.18 -1.49 -5.90
CA PRO A 191 -20.20 -1.92 -6.86
C PRO A 191 -19.69 -2.06 -8.31
N ALA A 192 -18.58 -1.40 -8.67
CA ALA A 192 -17.98 -1.49 -10.00
C ALA A 192 -17.43 -2.89 -10.33
N GLY A 193 -17.04 -3.67 -9.30
CA GLY A 193 -16.50 -5.01 -9.49
C GLY A 193 -15.10 -5.02 -10.10
N LEU A 194 -14.80 -6.10 -10.82
CA LEU A 194 -13.55 -6.39 -11.51
C LEU A 194 -13.87 -6.62 -12.99
N GLU A 195 -13.19 -5.91 -13.90
CA GLU A 195 -13.33 -6.07 -15.35
C GLU A 195 -12.03 -6.59 -16.00
N ASN A 196 -12.11 -7.20 -17.20
CA ASN A 196 -10.97 -7.72 -17.97
C ASN A 196 -9.92 -8.39 -17.07
N ILE A 197 -10.32 -9.48 -16.44
CA ILE A 197 -9.58 -10.07 -15.33
C ILE A 197 -8.21 -10.55 -15.81
N GLU A 198 -7.17 -10.15 -15.09
CA GLU A 198 -5.77 -10.44 -15.41
C GLU A 198 -5.13 -11.32 -14.32
N LEU A 199 -4.40 -12.35 -14.72
CA LEU A 199 -3.53 -13.10 -13.83
C LEU A 199 -2.15 -13.27 -14.46
N ASP A 200 -1.11 -13.07 -13.66
CA ASP A 200 0.24 -13.52 -13.97
C ASP A 200 0.52 -14.83 -13.24
N VAL A 201 0.81 -15.86 -14.02
CA VAL A 201 1.28 -17.17 -13.54
C VAL A 201 2.64 -17.50 -14.12
N LEU A 202 3.40 -18.36 -13.45
CA LEU A 202 4.58 -18.98 -14.06
C LEU A 202 4.14 -20.16 -14.91
N GLN A 203 4.43 -20.11 -16.21
CA GLN A 203 4.56 -21.33 -17.00
C GLN A 203 5.83 -22.03 -16.54
N GLN A 204 5.78 -23.35 -16.32
CA GLN A 204 6.95 -24.13 -15.92
C GLN A 204 6.87 -25.60 -16.35
N SER A 205 8.02 -26.26 -16.47
CA SER A 205 8.08 -27.71 -16.62
C SER A 205 7.48 -28.40 -15.39
N GLY A 206 6.64 -29.41 -15.63
CA GLY A 206 5.84 -30.05 -14.57
C GLY A 206 4.69 -29.20 -14.02
N GLY A 207 4.45 -27.99 -14.55
CA GLY A 207 3.35 -27.12 -14.13
C GLY A 207 1.99 -27.83 -14.16
N GLY A 208 1.17 -27.51 -13.16
CA GLY A 208 -0.20 -28.01 -13.04
C GLY A 208 -1.19 -27.22 -13.89
N SER A 209 -2.47 -27.44 -13.63
CA SER A 209 -3.57 -26.60 -14.10
C SER A 209 -4.40 -26.08 -12.93
N PHE A 210 -5.17 -25.03 -13.19
CA PHE A 210 -6.10 -24.45 -12.21
C PHE A 210 -7.44 -24.11 -12.84
N THR A 211 -8.45 -23.99 -11.99
CA THR A 211 -9.78 -23.51 -12.35
C THR A 211 -9.98 -22.12 -11.75
N LEU A 212 -10.48 -21.19 -12.57
CA LEU A 212 -10.97 -19.89 -12.09
C LEU A 212 -12.46 -19.99 -11.85
N THR A 213 -12.99 -19.35 -10.82
CA THR A 213 -14.44 -19.21 -10.62
C THR A 213 -14.79 -17.74 -10.47
N LEU A 214 -15.62 -17.24 -11.38
CA LEU A 214 -16.11 -15.86 -11.42
C LEU A 214 -17.54 -15.83 -10.91
N ASP A 215 -17.77 -15.28 -9.72
CA ASP A 215 -19.10 -15.23 -9.06
C ASP A 215 -19.87 -16.57 -9.12
N GLY A 216 -19.17 -17.69 -8.89
CA GLY A 216 -19.72 -19.05 -8.92
C GLY A 216 -19.67 -19.75 -10.29
N THR A 217 -19.30 -19.05 -11.37
CA THR A 217 -19.15 -19.64 -12.71
C THR A 217 -17.70 -20.12 -12.94
N PRO A 218 -17.45 -21.43 -13.09
CA PRO A 218 -16.11 -21.94 -13.36
C PRO A 218 -15.65 -21.66 -14.80
N LEU A 219 -14.36 -21.42 -14.97
CA LEU A 219 -13.64 -21.22 -16.22
C LEU A 219 -12.30 -21.98 -16.16
N GLY A 220 -11.90 -22.58 -17.27
CA GLY A 220 -10.70 -23.42 -17.37
C GLY A 220 -11.04 -24.89 -17.68
N PRO A 221 -10.12 -25.83 -17.43
CA PRO A 221 -8.83 -25.64 -16.74
C PRO A 221 -7.83 -24.78 -17.55
N PHE A 222 -7.02 -24.00 -16.85
CA PHE A 222 -5.87 -23.29 -17.41
C PHE A 222 -4.60 -24.05 -17.05
N ALA A 223 -3.91 -24.62 -18.05
CA ALA A 223 -2.65 -25.31 -17.83
C ALA A 223 -1.47 -24.32 -17.79
N THR A 224 -0.57 -24.51 -16.83
CA THR A 224 0.69 -23.75 -16.67
C THR A 224 1.92 -24.55 -17.08
N ARG A 225 1.71 -25.69 -17.77
CA ARG A 225 2.79 -26.54 -18.25
C ARG A 225 3.37 -26.01 -19.55
N GLY A 226 4.70 -25.94 -19.61
CA GLY A 226 5.42 -25.71 -20.86
C GLY A 226 6.92 -25.84 -20.66
N ASP A 227 7.67 -25.67 -21.75
CA ASP A 227 9.12 -25.70 -21.72
C ASP A 227 9.69 -24.41 -21.10
N GLY A 228 10.77 -24.57 -20.32
CA GLY A 228 11.37 -23.48 -19.55
C GLY A 228 10.47 -22.96 -18.41
N THR A 229 10.91 -21.88 -17.76
CA THR A 229 10.10 -21.13 -16.79
C THR A 229 9.99 -19.69 -17.25
N GLN A 230 8.76 -19.19 -17.42
CA GLN A 230 8.51 -17.84 -17.93
C GLN A 230 7.17 -17.27 -17.45
N LEU A 231 6.97 -15.97 -17.65
CA LEU A 231 5.68 -15.32 -17.44
C LEU A 231 4.62 -15.86 -18.41
N MET A 232 3.46 -16.20 -17.89
CA MET A 232 2.24 -16.45 -18.67
C MET A 232 1.11 -15.56 -18.13
N ARG A 233 0.65 -14.61 -18.96
CA ARG A 233 -0.50 -13.76 -18.68
C ARG A 233 -1.78 -14.45 -19.14
N ILE A 234 -2.73 -14.64 -18.22
CA ILE A 234 -4.09 -15.08 -18.53
C ILE A 234 -5.01 -13.85 -18.44
N GLY A 235 -5.53 -13.42 -19.59
CA GLY A 235 -6.44 -12.29 -19.70
C GLY A 235 -7.84 -12.76 -20.09
N LEU A 236 -8.83 -12.46 -19.25
CA LEU A 236 -10.24 -12.76 -19.48
C LEU A 236 -10.98 -11.50 -19.96
N ASN A 237 -10.56 -11.02 -21.13
CA ASN A 237 -11.15 -9.84 -21.78
C ASN A 237 -12.67 -10.00 -21.90
N GLY A 238 -13.39 -8.91 -21.63
CA GLY A 238 -14.85 -8.89 -21.69
C GLY A 238 -15.56 -9.37 -20.43
N LYS A 239 -14.90 -10.16 -19.55
CA LYS A 239 -15.50 -10.68 -18.32
C LYS A 239 -15.60 -9.63 -17.22
N THR A 240 -16.59 -9.83 -16.35
CA THR A 240 -16.82 -9.07 -15.12
C THR A 240 -17.05 -10.02 -13.96
N ALA A 241 -16.60 -9.67 -12.75
CA ALA A 241 -16.94 -10.38 -11.52
C ALA A 241 -16.88 -9.45 -10.30
N GLN A 242 -17.61 -9.77 -9.23
CA GLN A 242 -17.34 -9.21 -7.90
C GLN A 242 -16.25 -10.02 -7.18
N THR A 243 -16.21 -11.34 -7.39
CA THR A 243 -15.27 -12.28 -6.79
C THR A 243 -14.62 -13.17 -7.84
N ILE A 244 -13.28 -13.20 -7.84
CA ILE A 244 -12.46 -14.21 -8.51
C ILE A 244 -12.00 -15.20 -7.43
N LEU A 245 -12.22 -16.49 -7.66
CA LEU A 245 -11.55 -17.57 -6.96
C LEU A 245 -10.60 -18.31 -7.92
N LEU A 246 -9.49 -18.83 -7.40
CA LEU A 246 -8.57 -19.72 -8.09
C LEU A 246 -8.29 -20.93 -7.22
N SER A 247 -8.46 -22.14 -7.78
CA SER A 247 -8.06 -23.41 -7.17
C SER A 247 -7.16 -24.22 -8.12
N PRO A 248 -6.03 -24.79 -7.67
CA PRO A 248 -5.29 -25.80 -8.43
C PRO A 248 -6.16 -27.03 -8.73
N ASN A 249 -5.77 -27.85 -9.70
CA ASN A 249 -6.50 -29.06 -10.07
C ASN A 249 -5.84 -30.38 -9.57
N GLY A 250 -4.71 -30.31 -8.86
CA GLY A 250 -4.05 -31.49 -8.29
C GLY A 250 -3.02 -32.20 -9.19
N ASP A 251 -2.74 -31.65 -10.36
CA ASP A 251 -1.92 -32.21 -11.45
C ASP A 251 -0.51 -31.59 -11.59
N GLY A 252 -0.17 -30.66 -10.70
CA GLY A 252 1.15 -30.02 -10.59
C GLY A 252 1.12 -28.69 -9.84
N PRO A 253 2.26 -28.06 -9.57
CA PRO A 253 2.33 -26.74 -8.94
C PRO A 253 1.79 -25.64 -9.87
N VAL A 254 1.01 -24.74 -9.29
CA VAL A 254 0.51 -23.50 -9.89
C VAL A 254 1.10 -22.34 -9.09
N THR A 255 1.91 -21.49 -9.73
CA THR A 255 2.53 -20.33 -9.10
C THR A 255 1.97 -19.04 -9.71
N LEU A 256 1.44 -18.16 -8.86
CA LEU A 256 0.98 -16.82 -9.20
C LEU A 256 2.04 -15.76 -8.87
N LEU A 257 2.13 -14.73 -9.70
CA LEU A 257 2.92 -13.52 -9.46
C LEU A 257 2.04 -12.27 -9.24
N GLY A 258 0.79 -12.32 -9.72
CA GLY A 258 -0.18 -11.25 -9.53
C GLY A 258 -1.57 -11.64 -10.04
N MET A 259 -2.60 -10.97 -9.51
CA MET A 259 -3.98 -11.11 -9.96
C MET A 259 -4.72 -9.77 -9.87
N GLY A 260 -5.61 -9.48 -10.80
CA GLY A 260 -6.27 -8.17 -10.88
C GLY A 260 -7.26 -8.02 -12.02
N SER A 261 -7.42 -6.77 -12.44
CA SER A 261 -8.46 -6.32 -13.38
C SER A 261 -8.05 -5.01 -14.05
N GLU A 262 -8.44 -4.81 -15.31
CA GLU A 262 -8.35 -3.52 -16.00
C GLU A 262 -9.74 -3.06 -16.46
N SER A 263 -10.12 -1.83 -16.11
CA SER A 263 -11.39 -1.23 -16.54
C SER A 263 -11.45 -1.05 -18.06
N ARG A 264 -12.64 -1.16 -18.65
CA ARG A 264 -12.89 -0.75 -20.05
C ARG A 264 -13.08 0.75 -20.24
N HIS A 265 -13.05 1.52 -19.16
CA HIS A 265 -13.39 2.95 -19.18
C HIS A 265 -12.16 3.85 -19.13
N ALA A 266 -12.30 5.05 -19.71
CA ALA A 266 -11.33 6.13 -19.54
C ALA A 266 -11.16 6.45 -18.05
N GLY A 267 -9.92 6.76 -17.65
CA GLY A 267 -9.59 7.11 -16.27
C GLY A 267 -8.15 6.79 -15.93
N VAL A 268 -7.90 6.53 -14.64
CA VAL A 268 -6.57 6.19 -14.14
C VAL A 268 -6.56 4.76 -13.58
N ARG A 269 -5.69 3.89 -14.14
CA ARG A 269 -5.32 2.60 -13.55
C ARG A 269 -4.17 2.89 -12.57
N TYR A 270 -4.39 2.70 -11.27
CA TYR A 270 -3.39 2.98 -10.24
C TYR A 270 -2.94 1.68 -9.56
N GLU A 271 -1.85 1.10 -10.06
CA GLU A 271 -1.28 -0.13 -9.55
C GLU A 271 -0.13 0.16 -8.58
N SER A 272 -0.09 -0.52 -7.43
CA SER A 272 0.89 -0.20 -6.39
C SER A 272 1.44 -1.43 -5.68
N HIS A 273 2.75 -1.62 -5.76
CA HIS A 273 3.48 -2.72 -5.13
C HIS A 273 4.47 -2.17 -4.11
N GLY A 274 4.42 -2.70 -2.91
CA GLY A 274 5.35 -2.32 -1.85
C GLY A 274 5.52 -3.45 -0.87
N ILE A 275 6.73 -3.59 -0.35
CA ILE A 275 7.12 -4.65 0.60
C ILE A 275 7.66 -3.99 1.87
N PRO A 276 7.14 -4.32 3.07
CA PRO A 276 7.62 -3.71 4.31
C PRO A 276 9.11 -3.96 4.54
N GLY A 277 9.87 -2.90 4.81
CA GLY A 277 11.33 -2.96 5.00
C GLY A 277 12.15 -3.03 3.71
N ALA A 278 11.53 -2.93 2.53
CA ALA A 278 12.25 -2.94 1.26
C ALA A 278 13.13 -1.69 1.06
N THR A 279 14.29 -1.91 0.45
CA THR A 279 15.12 -0.88 -0.20
C THR A 279 14.97 -1.01 -1.72
N LEU A 280 15.48 -0.04 -2.48
CA LEU A 280 15.52 -0.11 -3.94
C LEU A 280 16.29 -1.35 -4.46
N ALA A 281 17.27 -1.83 -3.70
CA ALA A 281 18.04 -3.06 -4.00
C ALA A 281 17.16 -4.32 -4.03
N LEU A 282 15.92 -4.29 -3.53
CA LEU A 282 15.03 -5.43 -3.61
C LEU A 282 14.72 -5.85 -5.06
N MET A 283 14.83 -4.91 -6.01
CA MET A 283 14.70 -5.19 -7.45
C MET A 283 15.78 -6.15 -7.98
N ASP A 284 16.93 -6.30 -7.31
CA ASP A 284 17.97 -7.28 -7.67
C ASP A 284 17.50 -8.74 -7.51
N LYS A 285 16.44 -8.96 -6.73
CA LYS A 285 15.82 -10.27 -6.52
C LYS A 285 14.65 -10.54 -7.46
N TRP A 286 14.33 -9.62 -8.38
CA TRP A 286 13.24 -9.80 -9.34
C TRP A 286 13.81 -10.33 -10.65
N ASP A 287 13.07 -11.22 -11.30
CA ASP A 287 13.52 -11.83 -12.55
C ASP A 287 13.37 -10.82 -13.70
N ALA A 288 14.49 -10.44 -14.33
CA ALA A 288 14.50 -9.39 -15.34
C ALA A 288 13.64 -9.71 -16.59
N PRO A 289 13.65 -10.92 -17.16
CA PRO A 289 12.70 -11.32 -18.21
C PRO A 289 11.22 -11.18 -17.83
N ILE A 290 10.82 -11.68 -16.65
CA ILE A 290 9.44 -11.55 -16.15
C ILE A 290 9.07 -10.08 -15.93
N LEU A 291 9.95 -9.31 -15.30
CA LEU A 291 9.73 -7.88 -15.03
C LEU A 291 9.61 -7.07 -16.34
N SER A 292 10.46 -7.35 -17.32
CA SER A 292 10.39 -6.79 -18.68
C SER A 292 9.06 -7.10 -19.35
N ALA A 293 8.62 -8.36 -19.29
CA ALA A 293 7.34 -8.79 -19.87
C ALA A 293 6.14 -8.15 -19.15
N GLN A 294 6.15 -8.06 -17.82
CA GLN A 294 5.08 -7.39 -17.05
C GLN A 294 5.01 -5.88 -17.36
N LEU A 295 6.14 -5.18 -17.46
CA LEU A 295 6.19 -3.77 -17.88
C LEU A 295 5.71 -3.59 -19.33
N SER A 296 6.09 -4.49 -20.24
CA SER A 296 5.67 -4.47 -21.65
C SER A 296 4.18 -4.75 -21.86
N LEU A 297 3.59 -5.59 -20.99
CA LEU A 297 2.14 -5.85 -20.94
C LEU A 297 1.38 -4.68 -20.32
N MET A 298 1.88 -4.15 -19.19
CA MET A 298 1.25 -3.04 -18.46
C MET A 298 1.29 -1.73 -19.25
N LYS A 299 2.42 -1.42 -19.91
CA LYS A 299 2.69 -0.12 -20.56
C LYS A 299 2.39 1.06 -19.64
N PRO A 300 3.10 1.19 -18.50
CA PRO A 300 2.88 2.30 -17.58
C PRO A 300 3.22 3.63 -18.26
N ASP A 301 2.37 4.63 -18.06
CA ASP A 301 2.63 6.01 -18.46
C ASP A 301 3.43 6.77 -17.39
N VAL A 302 3.35 6.31 -16.13
CA VAL A 302 4.04 6.85 -14.98
C VAL A 302 4.58 5.72 -14.11
N ILE A 303 5.84 5.83 -13.68
CA ILE A 303 6.43 4.96 -12.65
C ILE A 303 6.85 5.84 -11.46
N ILE A 304 6.26 5.60 -10.29
CA ILE A 304 6.56 6.31 -9.04
C ILE A 304 7.45 5.42 -8.18
N LEU A 305 8.60 5.93 -7.73
CA LEU A 305 9.52 5.25 -6.83
C LEU A 305 9.47 5.86 -5.42
N GLY A 306 8.93 5.11 -4.46
CA GLY A 306 8.80 5.46 -3.04
C GLY A 306 9.65 4.58 -2.14
N TYR A 307 10.98 4.80 -2.19
CA TYR A 307 12.00 4.10 -1.39
C TYR A 307 12.89 5.12 -0.66
N GLY A 308 13.88 4.62 0.10
CA GLY A 308 14.90 5.45 0.74
C GLY A 308 14.77 5.56 2.26
N THR A 309 13.59 5.28 2.83
CA THR A 309 13.43 5.26 4.29
C THR A 309 14.32 4.18 4.91
N ASN A 310 14.26 2.94 4.41
CA ASN A 310 15.06 1.84 4.94
C ASN A 310 16.57 2.03 4.69
N GLU A 311 16.96 2.55 3.52
CA GLU A 311 18.33 2.93 3.19
C GLU A 311 18.87 4.00 4.14
N GLY A 312 18.05 4.99 4.49
CA GLY A 312 18.43 6.08 5.40
C GLY A 312 18.59 5.65 6.86
N PHE A 313 18.05 4.49 7.24
CA PHE A 313 18.20 3.89 8.56
C PHE A 313 19.40 2.94 8.68
N ASP A 314 20.10 2.57 7.60
CA ASP A 314 21.38 1.84 7.67
C ASP A 314 22.54 2.83 7.86
N ASP A 315 23.09 2.88 9.08
CA ASP A 315 24.22 3.76 9.41
C ASP A 315 25.46 3.52 8.53
N ARG A 316 25.59 2.28 8.01
CA ARG A 316 26.70 1.82 7.17
C ARG A 316 26.47 2.05 5.66
N LEU A 317 25.42 2.76 5.28
CA LEU A 317 25.08 3.04 3.88
C LEU A 317 26.29 3.58 3.11
N ASN A 318 26.69 2.86 2.06
CA ASN A 318 27.69 3.33 1.12
C ASN A 318 27.01 4.24 0.07
N VAL A 319 27.06 5.55 0.29
CA VAL A 319 26.37 6.56 -0.52
C VAL A 319 26.74 6.48 -2.02
N PRO A 320 28.01 6.31 -2.43
CA PRO A 320 28.35 6.09 -3.84
C PRO A 320 27.70 4.85 -4.46
N LYS A 321 27.69 3.70 -3.75
CA LYS A 321 27.00 2.49 -4.23
C LYS A 321 25.48 2.68 -4.31
N TYR A 322 24.89 3.43 -3.38
CA TYR A 322 23.47 3.77 -3.44
C TYR A 322 23.14 4.63 -4.68
N LYS A 323 23.97 5.63 -5.01
CA LYS A 323 23.81 6.42 -6.25
C LYS A 323 23.87 5.53 -7.49
N ALA A 324 24.90 4.70 -7.59
CA ALA A 324 25.10 3.80 -8.73
C ALA A 324 23.93 2.80 -8.90
N LEU A 325 23.46 2.19 -7.80
CA LEU A 325 22.28 1.33 -7.80
C LEU A 325 21.03 2.07 -8.30
N MET A 326 20.81 3.30 -7.83
CA MET A 326 19.64 4.07 -8.21
C MET A 326 19.66 4.50 -9.69
N GLU A 327 20.84 4.88 -10.19
CA GLU A 327 21.06 5.12 -11.63
C GLU A 327 20.82 3.87 -12.47
N GLU A 328 21.28 2.70 -12.01
CA GLU A 328 21.07 1.41 -12.66
C GLU A 328 19.59 1.04 -12.73
N LYS A 329 18.83 1.16 -11.63
CA LYS A 329 17.40 0.81 -11.63
C LYS A 329 16.56 1.79 -12.44
N ILE A 330 16.92 3.08 -12.45
CA ILE A 330 16.30 4.06 -13.35
C ILE A 330 16.59 3.71 -14.82
N ASN A 331 17.85 3.40 -15.18
CA ASN A 331 18.19 2.95 -16.54
C ASN A 331 17.38 1.71 -16.95
N PHE A 332 17.27 0.71 -16.07
CA PHE A 332 16.49 -0.50 -16.31
C PHE A 332 15.01 -0.19 -16.56
N LEU A 333 14.40 0.66 -15.74
CA LEU A 333 12.99 1.04 -15.90
C LEU A 333 12.77 1.84 -17.19
N GLN A 334 13.65 2.78 -17.53
CA GLN A 334 13.59 3.54 -18.79
C GLN A 334 13.75 2.62 -20.02
N ALA A 335 14.60 1.60 -19.95
CA ALA A 335 14.77 0.64 -21.05
C ALA A 335 13.55 -0.28 -21.26
N ASN A 336 12.80 -0.60 -20.20
CA ASN A 336 11.64 -1.51 -20.25
C ASN A 336 10.28 -0.79 -20.31
N ALA A 337 10.26 0.53 -20.10
CA ALA A 337 9.08 1.38 -20.23
C ALA A 337 9.50 2.78 -20.75
N PRO A 338 9.95 2.89 -22.02
CA PRO A 338 10.54 4.12 -22.56
C PRO A 338 9.58 5.30 -22.64
N ASP A 339 8.27 5.05 -22.75
CA ASP A 339 7.23 6.07 -22.77
C ASP A 339 6.82 6.56 -21.36
N ALA A 340 7.36 5.96 -20.29
CA ALA A 340 6.95 6.23 -18.92
C ALA A 340 7.69 7.42 -18.30
N SER A 341 6.93 8.35 -17.71
CA SER A 341 7.50 9.39 -16.84
C SER A 341 7.88 8.80 -15.49
N ILE A 342 9.16 8.90 -15.09
CA ILE A 342 9.60 8.43 -13.76
C ILE A 342 9.51 9.57 -12.75
N LEU A 343 8.80 9.33 -11.65
CA LEU A 343 8.63 10.25 -10.52
C LEU A 343 9.34 9.68 -9.28
N LEU A 344 10.09 10.52 -8.58
CA LEU A 344 10.75 10.14 -7.33
C LEU A 344 10.02 10.74 -6.12
N ILE A 345 9.67 9.89 -5.15
CA ILE A 345 9.32 10.32 -3.81
C ILE A 345 10.60 10.24 -2.97
N GLY A 346 11.06 11.39 -2.49
CA GLY A 346 12.17 11.45 -1.55
C GLY A 346 11.81 10.74 -0.25
N ALA A 347 12.77 10.04 0.34
CA ALA A 347 12.59 9.27 1.58
C ALA A 347 11.83 10.09 2.63
N PHE A 348 10.77 9.53 3.21
CA PHE A 348 9.98 10.24 4.20
C PHE A 348 10.81 10.49 5.47
N GLY A 349 10.44 11.53 6.21
CA GLY A 349 11.09 11.84 7.48
C GLY A 349 10.93 10.69 8.47
N GLY A 350 12.00 10.35 9.19
CA GLY A 350 12.00 9.33 10.23
C GLY A 350 12.83 9.79 11.41
N ASN A 351 12.47 9.37 12.62
CA ASN A 351 13.25 9.60 13.81
C ASN A 351 13.54 8.30 14.55
N ARG A 352 14.68 8.25 15.22
CA ARG A 352 15.05 7.14 16.11
C ARG A 352 15.47 7.64 17.48
N LEU A 353 15.26 6.77 18.45
CA LEU A 353 15.79 6.86 19.81
C LEU A 353 16.61 5.59 20.02
N PRO A 354 17.89 5.67 20.44
CA PRO A 354 18.74 4.48 20.59
C PRO A 354 18.14 3.50 21.58
N ARG A 355 18.14 2.19 21.25
CA ARG A 355 17.54 1.15 22.12
C ARG A 355 18.12 1.17 23.53
N TRP A 356 19.42 1.45 23.66
CA TRP A 356 20.10 1.54 24.95
C TRP A 356 19.58 2.66 25.85
N SER A 357 18.95 3.73 25.33
CA SER A 357 18.44 4.83 26.16
C SER A 357 17.30 4.42 27.10
N GLN A 358 16.65 3.29 26.82
CA GLN A 358 15.60 2.69 27.64
C GLN A 358 16.11 1.55 28.54
N THR A 359 17.30 1.00 28.27
CA THR A 359 17.87 -0.15 29.00
C THR A 359 19.10 0.19 29.84
N ALA A 360 19.72 1.35 29.62
CA ALA A 360 20.92 1.75 30.33
C ALA A 360 20.68 1.93 31.84
N SER A 361 21.74 1.74 32.62
CA SER A 361 21.74 1.89 34.08
C SER A 361 21.65 3.34 34.56
N TRP A 362 21.70 4.33 33.65
CA TRP A 362 21.57 5.76 33.95
C TRP A 362 20.19 6.10 34.55
N SER A 363 20.15 6.29 35.87
CA SER A 363 18.95 6.64 36.63
C SER A 363 18.23 7.90 36.11
N GLN A 364 18.97 8.83 35.50
CA GLN A 364 18.48 10.12 35.01
C GLN A 364 17.56 10.02 33.78
N ILE A 365 17.75 9.03 32.89
CA ILE A 365 16.96 8.88 31.65
C ILE A 365 16.04 7.65 31.67
N LYS A 366 16.32 6.66 32.52
CA LYS A 366 15.58 5.39 32.60
C LYS A 366 14.10 5.55 33.00
N SER A 367 13.75 6.64 33.69
CA SER A 367 12.37 6.97 34.08
C SER A 367 11.58 7.72 32.99
N ILE A 368 12.24 8.23 31.95
CA ILE A 368 11.58 9.00 30.89
C ILE A 368 10.85 8.02 29.97
N ALA A 369 9.53 8.16 29.85
CA ALA A 369 8.78 7.36 28.89
C ALA A 369 9.18 7.73 27.46
N ARG A 370 9.21 6.74 26.55
CA ARG A 370 9.72 6.89 25.18
C ARG A 370 9.12 8.07 24.39
N LYS A 371 7.86 8.43 24.67
CA LYS A 371 7.14 9.59 24.07
C LYS A 371 7.58 10.96 24.60
N ASP A 372 8.18 11.01 25.80
CA ASP A 372 8.54 12.24 26.52
C ASP A 372 10.02 12.62 26.34
N PHE A 373 10.81 11.79 25.64
CA PHE A 373 12.12 12.20 25.15
C PHE A 373 11.95 13.35 24.14
N PRO A 374 12.78 14.41 24.20
CA PRO A 374 12.76 15.48 23.22
C PRO A 374 13.32 15.01 21.87
N CYS A 375 13.04 15.74 20.80
CA CYS A 375 13.74 15.60 19.52
C CYS A 375 14.67 16.79 19.24
N ARG A 376 15.92 16.51 18.86
CA ARG A 376 16.85 17.52 18.33
C ARG A 376 17.67 16.88 17.18
N PRO A 377 17.76 17.53 16.00
CA PRO A 377 18.57 17.03 14.87
C PRO A 377 20.02 16.76 15.26
N LEU A 378 20.72 15.89 14.52
CA LEU A 378 22.16 15.65 14.73
C LEU A 378 22.99 16.82 14.20
N GLU A 379 23.82 17.40 15.08
CA GLU A 379 24.85 18.37 14.71
C GLU A 379 25.88 17.73 13.76
N LEU A 380 26.68 18.56 13.09
CA LEU A 380 27.69 18.08 12.13
C LEU A 380 28.73 17.15 12.79
N ASN A 381 29.21 17.49 13.98
CA ASN A 381 30.13 16.64 14.75
C ASN A 381 29.47 15.37 15.29
N GLU A 382 28.24 15.47 15.83
CA GLU A 382 27.47 14.31 16.30
C GLU A 382 27.21 13.30 15.16
N ARG A 383 26.96 13.78 13.94
CA ARG A 383 26.79 12.96 12.75
C ARG A 383 28.10 12.34 12.27
N ALA A 384 29.18 13.11 12.25
CA ALA A 384 30.52 12.63 11.85
C ALA A 384 31.09 11.58 12.82
N THR A 385 30.70 11.63 14.10
CA THR A 385 31.15 10.72 15.17
C THR A 385 30.08 9.74 15.62
N TYR A 386 29.00 9.58 14.85
CA TYR A 386 27.78 8.90 15.29
C TYR A 386 28.03 7.48 15.80
N ASP A 387 28.81 6.68 15.06
CA ASP A 387 29.09 5.29 15.44
C ASP A 387 29.82 5.20 16.78
N THR A 388 30.78 6.09 17.03
CA THR A 388 31.50 6.20 18.31
C THR A 388 30.56 6.60 19.45
N LEU A 389 29.69 7.59 19.23
CA LEU A 389 28.68 8.01 20.21
C LEU A 389 27.68 6.88 20.52
N GLN A 390 27.29 6.10 19.51
CA GLN A 390 26.36 4.99 19.63
C GLN A 390 26.98 3.78 20.35
N GLN A 391 28.24 3.44 20.04
CA GLN A 391 29.00 2.38 20.73
C GLN A 391 29.22 2.71 22.21
N ASN A 392 29.58 3.96 22.51
CA ASN A 392 29.83 4.43 23.88
C ASN A 392 28.55 4.74 24.68
N GLN A 393 27.36 4.48 24.12
CA GLN A 393 26.05 4.81 24.72
C GLN A 393 25.97 6.28 25.21
N ASN A 394 26.54 7.19 24.43
CA ASN A 394 26.75 8.58 24.85
C ASN A 394 25.41 9.32 24.99
N LEU A 395 25.17 9.89 26.17
CA LEU A 395 23.91 10.57 26.53
C LEU A 395 23.49 11.70 25.56
N LEU A 396 24.41 12.26 24.76
CA LEU A 396 24.04 13.16 23.66
C LEU A 396 22.97 12.54 22.74
N LEU A 397 23.08 11.25 22.43
CA LEU A 397 22.14 10.53 21.57
C LEU A 397 20.88 10.04 22.30
N ALA A 398 20.75 10.24 23.62
CA ALA A 398 19.58 9.85 24.41
C ALA A 398 18.39 10.81 24.19
N ARG A 399 18.00 10.97 22.92
CA ARG A 399 16.95 11.84 22.41
C ARG A 399 16.47 11.32 21.06
N TRP A 400 15.29 11.73 20.64
CA TRP A 400 14.87 11.53 19.26
C TRP A 400 15.73 12.37 18.31
N HIS A 401 16.14 11.76 17.21
CA HIS A 401 16.91 12.43 16.16
C HIS A 401 16.68 11.74 14.81
N GLU A 402 16.97 12.44 13.71
CA GLU A 402 16.94 11.86 12.37
C GLU A 402 18.13 10.90 12.18
N PRO A 403 17.96 9.70 11.59
CA PRO A 403 19.09 8.84 11.23
C PRO A 403 20.13 9.58 10.36
N PRO A 404 21.43 9.37 10.59
CA PRO A 404 22.50 10.18 10.00
C PRO A 404 22.53 10.10 8.47
N ARG A 405 22.12 8.96 7.89
CA ARG A 405 22.11 8.69 6.44
C ARG A 405 20.83 9.11 5.71
N LEU A 406 19.74 9.44 6.41
CA LEU A 406 18.48 9.80 5.78
C LEU A 406 18.57 11.14 5.01
N LYS A 407 19.49 12.04 5.40
CA LYS A 407 19.83 13.22 4.58
C LYS A 407 20.63 12.85 3.33
N ASP A 408 21.60 11.95 3.46
CA ASP A 408 22.47 11.51 2.36
C ASP A 408 21.64 10.81 1.25
N VAL A 409 20.69 9.97 1.64
CA VAL A 409 19.73 9.31 0.72
C VAL A 409 18.91 10.33 -0.06
N ARG A 410 18.21 11.26 0.62
CA ARG A 410 17.41 12.29 -0.06
C ARG A 410 18.24 13.16 -0.99
N HIS A 411 19.48 13.48 -0.60
CA HIS A 411 20.39 14.23 -1.45
C HIS A 411 20.71 13.49 -2.74
N VAL A 412 21.01 12.19 -2.67
CA VAL A 412 21.22 11.34 -3.86
C VAL A 412 19.95 11.26 -4.73
N GLN A 413 18.78 11.05 -4.13
CA GLN A 413 17.50 10.99 -4.86
C GLN A 413 17.20 12.31 -5.59
N GLN A 414 17.41 13.45 -4.92
CA GLN A 414 17.22 14.78 -5.49
C GLN A 414 18.25 15.10 -6.59
N GLN A 415 19.52 14.75 -6.37
CA GLN A 415 20.60 14.93 -7.35
C GLN A 415 20.30 14.14 -8.63
N ILE A 416 19.95 12.86 -8.51
CA ILE A 416 19.61 12.02 -9.66
C ILE A 416 18.38 12.57 -10.41
N ALA A 417 17.35 13.05 -9.70
CA ALA A 417 16.23 13.73 -10.35
C ALA A 417 16.66 14.97 -11.15
N GLN A 418 17.54 15.79 -10.59
CA GLN A 418 18.05 16.97 -11.29
C GLN A 418 18.90 16.59 -12.52
N GLU A 419 19.83 15.65 -12.36
CA GLU A 419 20.74 15.18 -13.43
C GLU A 419 20.00 14.53 -14.60
N ARG A 420 18.86 13.86 -14.34
CA ARG A 420 18.09 13.11 -15.33
C ARG A 420 16.78 13.76 -15.77
N GLY A 421 16.48 14.97 -15.29
CA GLY A 421 15.22 15.65 -15.58
C GLY A 421 13.98 14.95 -15.03
N LEU A 422 14.11 14.17 -13.94
CA LEU A 422 12.97 13.53 -13.28
C LEU A 422 12.31 14.51 -12.29
N TRP A 423 11.00 14.34 -12.08
CA TRP A 423 10.30 15.07 -11.03
C TRP A 423 10.52 14.43 -9.66
N TYR A 424 10.69 15.27 -8.63
CA TYR A 424 11.02 14.85 -7.27
C TYR A 424 10.10 15.52 -6.25
N PHE A 425 9.52 14.73 -5.35
CA PHE A 425 8.70 15.19 -4.25
C PHE A 425 9.41 15.02 -2.91
N ASP A 426 9.73 16.12 -2.23
CA ASP A 426 10.32 16.08 -0.88
C ASP A 426 9.24 15.87 0.20
N GLY A 427 8.89 14.60 0.41
CA GLY A 427 7.96 14.23 1.47
C GLY A 427 8.47 14.58 2.88
N ALA A 428 9.78 14.59 3.11
CA ALA A 428 10.32 14.97 4.41
C ALA A 428 10.19 16.48 4.69
N ALA A 429 10.28 17.35 3.66
CA ALA A 429 9.99 18.77 3.80
C ALA A 429 8.52 19.02 4.19
N VAL A 430 7.57 18.28 3.61
CA VAL A 430 6.13 18.33 3.98
C VAL A 430 5.90 17.96 5.46
N MET A 431 6.77 17.13 6.04
CA MET A 431 6.71 16.77 7.46
C MET A 431 7.29 17.82 8.40
N GLY A 432 7.97 18.84 7.89
CA GLY A 432 8.72 19.83 8.69
C GLY A 432 10.23 19.55 8.77
N GLY A 433 10.76 18.61 7.98
CA GLY A 433 12.18 18.28 7.93
C GLY A 433 12.65 17.45 9.14
N PRO A 434 13.92 17.60 9.59
CA PRO A 434 14.44 16.88 10.74
C PRO A 434 13.57 17.10 12.00
N CYS A 435 13.23 15.99 12.68
CA CYS A 435 12.26 15.96 13.79
C CYS A 435 10.77 16.16 13.42
N GLY A 436 10.44 16.36 12.13
CA GLY A 436 9.05 16.44 11.67
C GLY A 436 8.24 15.17 11.94
N MET A 437 8.85 13.99 11.82
CA MET A 437 8.19 12.72 12.16
C MET A 437 7.87 12.61 13.65
N HIS A 438 8.78 13.05 14.54
CA HIS A 438 8.49 13.16 15.96
C HIS A 438 7.34 14.14 16.25
N GLN A 439 7.30 15.30 15.59
CA GLN A 439 6.17 16.23 15.73
C GLN A 439 4.85 15.57 15.34
N TRP A 440 4.80 14.84 14.22
CA TRP A 440 3.61 14.10 13.76
C TRP A 440 3.13 13.01 14.73
N VAL A 441 3.98 12.51 15.63
CA VAL A 441 3.59 11.57 16.71
C VAL A 441 2.92 12.30 17.88
N GLN A 442 3.30 13.54 18.16
CA GLN A 442 2.78 14.33 19.29
C GLN A 442 1.47 15.08 18.96
N GLU A 443 1.06 15.09 17.69
CA GLU A 443 -0.19 15.71 17.25
C GLU A 443 -1.44 14.97 17.77
N SER A 444 -2.57 15.69 17.81
CA SER A 444 -3.88 15.13 18.17
C SER A 444 -4.92 15.49 17.11
N PRO A 445 -5.40 14.54 16.28
CA PRO A 445 -4.96 13.14 16.20
C PRO A 445 -3.56 12.99 15.60
N PRO A 446 -2.78 11.96 15.99
CA PRO A 446 -1.40 11.80 15.51
C PRO A 446 -1.35 11.42 14.02
N ARG A 447 -0.49 12.10 13.27
CA ARG A 447 -0.15 11.75 11.88
C ARG A 447 0.86 10.62 11.77
N ALA A 448 1.59 10.27 12.83
CA ALA A 448 2.56 9.19 12.86
C ALA A 448 2.39 8.22 14.04
N TYR A 449 2.87 6.98 13.87
CA TYR A 449 2.87 5.96 14.92
C TYR A 449 4.06 6.16 15.88
N GLY A 450 3.95 5.63 17.11
CA GLY A 450 4.99 5.73 18.14
C GLY A 450 6.33 5.03 17.83
N ASP A 451 6.45 4.37 16.67
CA ASP A 451 7.74 3.92 16.14
C ASP A 451 8.61 5.09 15.63
N HIS A 452 7.98 6.21 15.24
CA HIS A 452 8.54 7.38 14.57
C HIS A 452 9.12 7.07 13.17
N VAL A 453 8.53 6.10 12.48
CA VAL A 453 8.88 5.70 11.10
C VAL A 453 7.64 5.62 10.21
N HIS A 454 6.51 5.11 10.72
CA HIS A 454 5.32 4.91 9.90
C HIS A 454 4.22 5.96 10.16
N MET A 455 3.56 6.38 9.09
CA MET A 455 2.41 7.30 9.16
C MET A 455 1.14 6.55 9.59
N THR A 456 0.30 7.19 10.41
CA THR A 456 -1.08 6.73 10.61
C THR A 456 -1.90 6.89 9.33
N SER A 457 -3.08 6.29 9.23
CA SER A 457 -4.01 6.57 8.12
C SER A 457 -4.36 8.06 8.00
N HIS A 458 -4.31 8.83 9.10
CA HIS A 458 -4.50 10.28 9.05
C HIS A 458 -3.30 11.01 8.40
N GLY A 459 -2.08 10.67 8.82
CA GLY A 459 -0.85 11.24 8.23
C GLY A 459 -0.65 10.85 6.78
N ALA A 460 -0.88 9.57 6.44
CA ALA A 460 -0.81 9.08 5.07
C ALA A 460 -1.79 9.83 4.14
N LYS A 461 -3.00 10.12 4.61
CA LYS A 461 -4.00 10.93 3.87
C LYS A 461 -3.64 12.42 3.78
N SER A 462 -2.84 12.93 4.71
CA SER A 462 -2.28 14.29 4.68
C SER A 462 -1.12 14.37 3.67
N MET A 463 -0.21 13.38 3.69
CA MET A 463 0.88 13.24 2.75
C MET A 463 0.38 13.02 1.31
N ALA A 464 -0.61 12.14 1.10
CA ALA A 464 -1.22 11.90 -0.20
C ALA A 464 -1.80 13.18 -0.82
N ARG A 465 -2.46 14.03 -0.03
CA ARG A 465 -2.95 15.33 -0.50
C ARG A 465 -1.83 16.33 -0.79
N SER A 466 -0.71 16.26 -0.06
CA SER A 466 0.44 17.12 -0.30
C SER A 466 1.16 16.75 -1.61
N PHE A 467 1.36 15.44 -1.86
CA PHE A 467 1.85 14.92 -3.14
C PHE A 467 0.91 15.28 -4.30
N TRP A 468 -0.40 15.07 -4.12
CA TRP A 468 -1.42 15.43 -5.10
C TRP A 468 -1.36 16.91 -5.47
N ASN A 469 -1.34 17.81 -4.49
CA ASN A 469 -1.26 19.25 -4.75
C ASN A 469 0.02 19.63 -5.50
N ALA A 470 1.17 19.06 -5.11
CA ALA A 470 2.45 19.31 -5.78
C ALA A 470 2.46 18.85 -7.25
N LEU A 471 1.74 17.77 -7.57
CA LEU A 471 1.67 17.20 -8.91
C LEU A 471 0.59 17.87 -9.79
N ILE A 472 -0.59 18.13 -9.22
CA ILE A 472 -1.82 18.46 -9.96
C ILE A 472 -2.14 19.96 -9.96
N THR A 473 -1.73 20.75 -8.96
CA THR A 473 -1.95 22.22 -8.99
C THR A 473 -1.29 22.88 -10.21
N PRO A 474 -0.04 22.54 -10.61
CA PRO A 474 0.55 23.11 -11.83
C PRO A 474 -0.10 22.57 -13.12
N TYR A 475 -0.67 21.35 -13.08
CA TYR A 475 -1.50 20.81 -14.16
C TYR A 475 -2.79 21.61 -14.36
N GLU A 476 -3.54 21.92 -13.30
CA GLU A 476 -4.78 22.71 -13.42
C GLU A 476 -4.50 24.12 -13.98
N SER A 477 -3.36 24.71 -13.60
CA SER A 477 -2.85 25.97 -14.18
C SER A 477 -2.54 25.83 -15.69
N TYR A 478 -1.84 24.76 -16.08
CA TYR A 478 -1.56 24.41 -17.48
C TYR A 478 -2.84 24.23 -18.30
N ALA A 479 -3.77 23.40 -17.81
CA ALA A 479 -5.05 23.14 -18.46
C ALA A 479 -5.91 24.40 -18.58
N CYS A 480 -5.80 25.35 -17.65
CA CYS A 480 -6.45 26.65 -17.79
C CYS A 480 -5.82 27.53 -18.87
N ARG A 481 -4.48 27.62 -18.96
CA ARG A 481 -3.79 28.36 -20.03
C ARG A 481 -4.20 27.87 -21.43
N LEU A 482 -4.33 26.54 -21.61
CA LEU A 482 -4.82 25.97 -22.88
C LEU A 482 -6.26 26.41 -23.21
N LYS A 483 -7.16 26.46 -22.21
CA LYS A 483 -8.54 26.95 -22.41
C LYS A 483 -8.57 28.43 -22.79
N GLY A 484 -7.78 29.26 -22.10
CA GLY A 484 -7.69 30.71 -22.37
C GLY A 484 -7.08 31.06 -23.74
N ASN A 485 -6.21 30.19 -24.27
CA ASN A 485 -5.57 30.38 -25.58
C ASN A 485 -6.33 29.72 -26.75
N THR A 486 -7.53 29.17 -26.53
CA THR A 486 -8.37 28.66 -27.63
C THR A 486 -8.98 29.85 -28.39
N PRO A 487 -8.65 30.09 -29.68
CA PRO A 487 -9.25 31.19 -30.42
C PRO A 487 -10.76 30.99 -30.54
N THR A 488 -11.54 32.01 -30.22
CA THR A 488 -12.97 32.04 -30.56
C THR A 488 -13.09 32.14 -32.07
N LEU A 489 -13.38 31.01 -32.72
CA LEU A 489 -13.87 30.98 -34.09
C LEU A 489 -15.27 31.61 -34.10
N ASN A 490 -15.33 32.89 -34.51
CA ASN A 490 -16.55 33.63 -34.78
C ASN A 490 -17.18 33.20 -36.11
#